data_AF-A0AA38L9B5-F1
#
_entry.id   AF-A0AA38L9B5-F1
#
_cell.length_a   1.000
_cell.length_b   1.000
_cell.length_c   1.000
_cell.angle_alpha   90.00
_cell.angle_beta   90.00
_cell.angle_gamma   90.00
#
_symmetry.space_group_name_H-M   'P 1'
#
loop_
_entity.id
_entity.type
_entity.pdbx_description
1 polymer ?
#
loop_
_entity_poly.entity_id
_entity_poly.type
_entity_poly.pdbx_seq_one_letter_code
_entity_poly.pdbx_strand_id
1 'polypeptide(L)'
;MVTAEFEPETFLWNRLISLYVKCSSLEDARQVFDKMPQRNTCSWNVIISGYTRSGRIVDAHGLFDQMPERDAISWNAMITGYAQNGYSKESLELFGDMQHGGEKANEFSFASVLSSCGDLAAAHEGKQ
;
A
#
# COMPACT_ATOMS: atom_id res chain seq x y z
N MET A 1 27.51 21.30 -13.59
CA MET A 1 27.74 19.92 -13.15
C MET A 1 26.76 19.63 -12.05
N VAL A 2 25.85 18.68 -12.30
CA VAL A 2 24.73 18.31 -11.44
C VAL A 2 25.24 17.29 -10.42
N THR A 3 25.23 17.61 -9.14
CA THR A 3 25.42 16.60 -8.07
C THR A 3 24.05 16.16 -7.61
N ALA A 4 23.49 15.19 -8.33
CA ALA A 4 22.34 14.43 -7.88
C ALA A 4 22.82 13.34 -6.91
N GLU A 5 22.02 13.13 -5.86
CA GLU A 5 21.81 11.85 -5.17
C GLU A 5 22.93 11.33 -4.26
N PHE A 6 22.95 11.83 -3.02
CA PHE A 6 23.43 11.04 -1.89
C PHE A 6 22.56 11.34 -0.67
N GLU A 7 21.47 10.57 -0.47
CA GLU A 7 20.73 10.61 0.80
C GLU A 7 20.77 9.24 1.53
N PRO A 8 21.91 8.90 2.16
CA PRO A 8 22.00 7.82 3.15
C PRO A 8 20.95 7.96 4.26
N GLU A 9 20.54 9.20 4.57
CA GLU A 9 19.54 9.50 5.57
C GLU A 9 18.16 8.97 5.17
N THR A 10 17.69 9.17 3.93
CA THR A 10 16.41 8.60 3.48
C THR A 10 16.40 7.07 3.59
N PHE A 11 17.53 6.43 3.30
CA PHE A 11 17.68 4.98 3.45
C PHE A 11 17.57 4.54 4.92
N LEU A 12 18.21 5.28 5.85
CA LEU A 12 18.10 5.03 7.28
C LEU A 12 16.66 5.21 7.77
N TRP A 13 15.99 6.28 7.34
CA TRP A 13 14.58 6.53 7.66
C TRP A 13 13.68 5.39 7.18
N ASN A 14 13.81 4.96 5.92
CA ASN A 14 13.03 3.84 5.37
C ASN A 14 13.27 2.54 6.13
N ARG A 15 14.50 2.30 6.59
CA ARG A 15 14.86 1.13 7.41
C ARG A 15 14.24 1.20 8.80
N LEU A 16 14.19 2.38 9.42
CA LEU A 16 13.52 2.59 10.70
C LEU A 16 12.01 2.37 10.57
N ILE A 17 11.35 2.94 9.56
CA ILE A 17 9.92 2.71 9.32
C ILE A 17 9.67 1.21 9.10
N SER A 18 10.47 0.55 8.26
CA SER A 18 10.35 -0.88 8.00
C SER A 18 10.52 -1.73 9.26
N LEU A 19 11.39 -1.32 10.18
CA LEU A 19 11.58 -1.97 11.48
C LEU A 19 10.34 -1.84 12.36
N TYR A 20 9.83 -0.62 12.53
CA TYR A 20 8.66 -0.37 13.38
C TYR A 20 7.38 -1.03 12.85
N VAL A 21 7.18 -1.01 11.53
CA VAL A 21 6.09 -1.74 10.87
C VAL A 21 6.18 -3.24 11.17
N LYS A 22 7.38 -3.84 11.16
CA LYS A 22 7.58 -5.27 11.50
C LYS A 22 7.35 -5.56 12.98
N CYS A 23 7.57 -4.58 13.86
CA CYS A 23 7.29 -4.69 15.30
C CYS A 23 5.83 -4.37 15.65
N SER A 24 4.95 -4.18 14.66
CA SER A 24 3.55 -3.77 14.83
C SER A 24 3.36 -2.45 15.61
N SER A 25 4.41 -1.62 15.72
CA SER A 25 4.30 -0.28 16.29
C SER A 25 4.07 0.73 15.17
N LEU A 26 2.82 0.80 14.70
CA LEU A 26 2.45 1.68 13.58
C LEU A 26 2.51 3.15 13.98
N GLU A 27 2.24 3.47 15.23
CA GLU A 27 2.30 4.82 15.78
C GLU A 27 3.72 5.37 15.75
N ASP A 28 4.71 4.56 16.12
CA ASP A 28 6.13 4.94 16.03
C ASP A 28 6.58 5.03 14.57
N ALA A 29 6.19 4.05 13.73
CA ALA A 29 6.46 4.10 12.30
C ALA A 29 5.90 5.38 11.66
N ARG A 30 4.69 5.80 12.08
CA ARG A 30 4.03 7.01 11.63
C ARG A 30 4.76 8.27 12.10
N GLN A 31 5.17 8.33 13.36
CA GLN A 31 5.95 9.46 13.86
C GLN A 31 7.29 9.62 13.11
N VAL A 32 7.96 8.52 12.82
CA VAL A 32 9.20 8.49 12.05
C VAL A 32 8.93 9.02 10.63
N PHE A 33 7.89 8.52 9.97
CA PHE A 33 7.46 8.98 8.65
C PHE A 33 7.07 10.46 8.61
N ASP A 34 6.36 10.95 9.63
CA ASP A 34 5.94 12.35 9.72
C ASP A 34 7.14 13.30 9.97
N LYS A 35 8.22 12.81 10.59
CA LYS A 35 9.47 13.57 10.80
C LYS A 35 10.44 13.53 9.62
N MET A 36 10.19 12.72 8.60
CA MET A 36 11.08 12.65 7.43
C MET A 36 11.07 13.98 6.66
N PRO A 37 12.24 14.59 6.41
CA PRO A 37 12.33 15.85 5.68
C PRO A 37 12.00 15.70 4.18
N GLN A 38 12.32 14.54 3.60
CA GLN A 38 12.01 14.18 2.22
C GLN A 38 11.40 12.78 2.20
N ARG A 39 10.20 12.66 1.64
CA ARG A 39 9.47 11.40 1.49
C ARG A 39 9.49 10.98 0.04
N ASN A 40 9.95 9.76 -0.22
CA ASN A 40 9.91 9.16 -1.54
C ASN A 40 8.87 8.04 -1.61
N THR A 41 8.58 7.55 -2.81
CA THR A 41 7.60 6.49 -3.10
C THR A 41 7.81 5.26 -2.21
N CYS A 42 9.06 4.90 -1.91
CA CYS A 42 9.38 3.79 -1.00
C CYS A 42 8.89 4.03 0.43
N SER A 43 9.14 5.21 1.00
CA SER A 43 8.68 5.56 2.35
C SER A 43 7.15 5.47 2.50
N TRP A 44 6.41 5.93 1.48
CA TRP A 44 4.96 5.82 1.40
C TRP A 44 4.50 4.36 1.30
N ASN A 45 5.10 3.58 0.40
CA ASN A 45 4.75 2.17 0.20
C ASN A 45 4.97 1.32 1.46
N VAL A 46 6.04 1.59 2.22
CA VAL A 46 6.32 0.90 3.49
C VAL A 46 5.26 1.22 4.53
N ILE A 47 4.92 2.50 4.74
CA ILE A 47 3.95 2.87 5.77
C ILE A 47 2.55 2.37 5.39
N ILE A 48 2.12 2.52 4.12
CA ILE A 48 0.84 2.00 3.61
C ILE A 48 0.75 0.49 3.83
N SER A 49 1.78 -0.26 3.46
CA SER A 49 1.82 -1.72 3.66
C SER A 49 1.73 -2.14 5.14
N GLY A 50 2.24 -1.30 6.04
CA GLY A 50 2.10 -1.54 7.48
C GLY A 50 0.65 -1.41 7.94
N TYR A 51 -0.02 -0.33 7.56
CA TYR A 51 -1.42 -0.10 7.91
C TYR A 51 -2.36 -1.15 7.28
N THR A 52 -2.13 -1.55 6.02
CA THR A 52 -2.96 -2.59 5.37
C THR A 52 -2.83 -3.95 6.08
N ARG A 53 -1.61 -4.36 6.46
CA ARG A 53 -1.36 -5.62 7.17
C ARG A 53 -1.91 -5.66 8.60
N SER A 54 -2.03 -4.52 9.25
CA SER A 54 -2.66 -4.41 10.58
C SER A 54 -4.18 -4.23 10.53
N GLY A 55 -4.78 -4.32 9.34
CA GLY A 55 -6.22 -4.16 9.12
C GLY A 55 -6.77 -2.75 9.27
N ARG A 56 -5.89 -1.75 9.38
CA ARG A 56 -6.23 -0.33 9.43
C ARG A 56 -6.36 0.24 8.01
N ILE A 57 -7.23 -0.38 7.22
CA ILE A 57 -7.33 -0.10 5.78
C ILE A 57 -7.76 1.33 5.46
N VAL A 58 -8.59 1.94 6.31
CA VAL A 58 -9.02 3.34 6.17
C VAL A 58 -7.84 4.30 6.32
N ASP A 59 -6.97 4.06 7.30
CA ASP A 59 -5.76 4.87 7.50
C ASP A 59 -4.76 4.67 6.34
N ALA A 60 -4.64 3.43 5.83
CA ALA A 60 -3.82 3.11 4.67
C ALA A 60 -4.31 3.88 3.42
N HIS A 61 -5.62 3.90 3.17
CA HIS A 61 -6.18 4.67 2.05
C HIS A 61 -5.95 6.17 2.21
N GLY A 62 -6.13 6.71 3.41
CA GLY A 62 -5.85 8.13 3.66
C GLY A 62 -4.39 8.50 3.39
N LEU A 63 -3.44 7.60 3.64
CA LEU A 63 -2.03 7.77 3.27
C LEU A 63 -1.83 7.65 1.75
N PHE A 64 -2.49 6.71 1.11
CA PHE A 64 -2.46 6.54 -0.34
C PHE A 64 -3.01 7.78 -1.09
N ASP A 65 -4.05 8.43 -0.56
CA ASP A 65 -4.62 9.66 -1.11
C ASP A 65 -3.66 10.85 -1.02
N GLN A 66 -2.87 10.91 0.05
CA GLN A 66 -1.86 11.95 0.28
C GLN A 66 -0.58 11.77 -0.53
N MET A 67 -0.41 10.59 -1.15
CA MET A 67 0.81 10.24 -1.89
C MET A 67 0.91 11.07 -3.19
N PRO A 68 1.97 11.89 -3.38
CA PRO A 68 2.07 12.79 -4.53
C PRO A 68 2.23 12.06 -5.87
N GLU A 69 2.98 10.96 -5.86
CA GLU A 69 3.25 10.11 -7.02
C GLU A 69 3.04 8.65 -6.60
N ARG A 70 2.25 7.91 -7.38
CA ARG A 70 1.90 6.51 -7.09
C ARG A 70 2.51 5.62 -8.16
N ASP A 71 3.22 4.59 -7.73
CA ASP A 71 3.76 3.57 -8.63
C ASP A 71 2.94 2.28 -8.56
N ALA A 72 3.24 1.32 -9.42
CA ALA A 72 2.61 0.00 -9.39
C ALA A 72 2.71 -0.69 -8.01
N ILE A 73 3.73 -0.39 -7.20
CA ILE A 73 3.87 -0.96 -5.85
C ILE A 73 2.82 -0.33 -4.91
N SER A 74 2.59 0.98 -4.99
CA SER A 74 1.56 1.69 -4.21
C SER A 74 0.17 1.11 -4.45
N TRP A 75 -0.21 0.97 -5.73
CA TRP A 75 -1.51 0.40 -6.10
C TRP A 75 -1.65 -1.05 -5.64
N ASN A 76 -0.61 -1.86 -5.86
CA ASN A 76 -0.62 -3.26 -5.44
C ASN A 76 -0.75 -3.43 -3.92
N ALA A 77 -0.08 -2.57 -3.14
CA ALA A 77 -0.18 -2.59 -1.69
C ALA A 77 -1.61 -2.32 -1.22
N MET A 78 -2.33 -1.38 -1.86
CA MET A 78 -3.71 -1.06 -1.52
C MET A 78 -4.70 -2.12 -2.02
N ILE A 79 -4.59 -2.58 -3.27
CA ILE A 79 -5.46 -3.65 -3.83
C ILE A 79 -5.36 -4.90 -2.98
N THR A 80 -4.14 -5.34 -2.68
CA THR A 80 -3.89 -6.51 -1.81
C THR A 80 -4.37 -6.25 -0.39
N GLY A 81 -4.18 -5.03 0.12
CA GLY A 81 -4.66 -4.63 1.44
C GLY A 81 -6.17 -4.73 1.56
N TYR A 82 -6.93 -4.24 0.58
CA TYR A 82 -8.39 -4.36 0.57
C TYR A 82 -8.85 -5.81 0.45
N ALA A 83 -8.25 -6.58 -0.46
CA ALA A 83 -8.50 -8.01 -0.63
C ALA A 83 -8.38 -8.78 0.69
N GLN A 84 -7.23 -8.63 1.36
CA GLN A 84 -6.91 -9.36 2.59
C GLN A 84 -7.77 -8.96 3.79
N ASN A 85 -8.37 -7.77 3.75
CA ASN A 85 -9.26 -7.26 4.80
C ASN A 85 -10.75 -7.48 4.49
N GLY A 86 -11.08 -8.24 3.45
CA GLY A 86 -12.47 -8.60 3.10
C GLY A 86 -13.24 -7.54 2.31
N TYR A 87 -12.56 -6.49 1.84
CA TYR A 87 -13.13 -5.41 1.04
C TYR A 87 -12.90 -5.67 -0.45
N SER A 88 -13.39 -6.84 -0.91
CA SER A 88 -13.13 -7.33 -2.26
C SER A 88 -13.69 -6.42 -3.36
N LYS A 89 -14.77 -5.67 -3.07
CA LYS A 89 -15.36 -4.73 -4.04
C LYS A 89 -14.45 -3.53 -4.24
N GLU A 90 -13.99 -2.92 -3.16
CA GLU A 90 -13.07 -1.79 -3.15
C GLU A 90 -11.73 -2.17 -3.79
N SER A 91 -11.25 -3.39 -3.56
CA SER A 91 -10.08 -3.96 -4.24
C SER A 91 -10.23 -3.95 -5.78
N LEU A 92 -11.40 -4.37 -6.28
CA LEU A 92 -11.71 -4.39 -7.71
C LEU A 92 -11.86 -2.99 -8.31
N GLU A 93 -12.53 -2.08 -7.58
CA GLU A 93 -12.66 -0.67 -7.98
C GLU A 93 -11.28 -0.02 -8.11
N LEU A 94 -10.41 -0.21 -7.12
CA LEU A 94 -9.04 0.33 -7.13
C LEU A 94 -8.19 -0.25 -8.27
N PHE A 95 -8.37 -1.53 -8.60
CA PHE A 95 -7.72 -2.14 -9.76
C PHE A 95 -8.20 -1.51 -11.07
N GLY A 96 -9.49 -1.20 -11.19
CA GLY A 96 -10.04 -0.45 -12.30
C GLY A 96 -9.41 0.93 -12.43
N ASP A 97 -9.30 1.66 -11.32
CA ASP A 97 -8.69 3.01 -11.30
C ASP A 97 -7.22 2.98 -11.72
N MET A 98 -6.45 1.98 -11.27
CA MET A 98 -5.06 1.77 -11.68
C MET A 98 -4.94 1.63 -13.21
N GLN A 99 -5.83 0.85 -13.84
CA GLN A 99 -5.81 0.64 -15.30
C GLN A 99 -6.15 1.91 -16.09
N HIS A 100 -7.10 2.73 -15.60
CA HIS A 100 -7.47 3.98 -16.24
C HIS A 100 -6.40 5.07 -16.05
N GLY A 101 -5.65 5.01 -14.95
CA GLY A 101 -4.53 5.92 -14.66
C GLY A 101 -3.27 5.70 -15.49
N GLY A 102 -3.24 4.68 -16.36
CA GLY A 102 -2.09 4.37 -17.23
C GLY A 102 -1.00 3.53 -16.57
N GLU A 103 -1.14 3.19 -15.29
CA GLU A 103 -0.25 2.26 -14.60
C GLU A 103 -0.61 0.81 -14.97
N LYS A 104 0.38 0.08 -15.50
CA LYS A 104 0.12 -1.27 -16.01
C LYS A 104 0.04 -2.26 -14.85
N ALA A 105 -1.15 -2.82 -14.65
CA ALA A 105 -1.35 -3.99 -13.80
C ALA A 105 -0.29 -5.05 -14.08
N ASN A 106 0.34 -5.58 -13.03
CA ASN A 106 1.31 -6.66 -13.14
C ASN A 106 0.72 -7.96 -12.58
N GLU A 107 1.44 -9.07 -12.73
CA GLU A 107 1.00 -10.41 -12.30
C GLU A 107 0.49 -10.44 -10.84
N PHE A 108 1.14 -9.67 -9.96
CA PHE A 108 0.73 -9.55 -8.55
C PHE A 108 -0.62 -8.85 -8.38
N SER A 109 -0.91 -7.80 -9.15
CA SER A 109 -2.22 -7.13 -9.16
C SER A 109 -3.33 -8.12 -9.49
N PHE A 110 -3.13 -8.95 -10.52
CA PHE A 110 -4.10 -9.95 -10.97
C PHE A 110 -4.31 -11.06 -9.94
N ALA A 111 -3.25 -11.55 -9.29
CA ALA A 111 -3.36 -12.57 -8.26
C ALA A 111 -4.19 -12.08 -7.05
N SER A 112 -3.96 -10.84 -6.60
CA SER A 112 -4.72 -10.25 -5.48
C SER A 112 -6.21 -10.06 -5.80
N VAL A 113 -6.52 -9.66 -7.04
CA VAL A 113 -7.90 -9.56 -7.52
C VAL A 113 -8.57 -10.94 -7.63
N LEU A 114 -7.88 -11.95 -8.18
CA LEU A 114 -8.41 -13.31 -8.28
C LEU A 114 -8.73 -13.91 -6.91
N SER A 115 -7.89 -13.67 -5.90
CA SER A 115 -8.17 -14.07 -4.52
C SER A 115 -9.44 -13.38 -3.99
N SER A 116 -9.57 -12.08 -4.23
CA SER A 116 -10.75 -11.30 -3.81
C SER A 116 -12.06 -11.82 -4.44
N CYS A 117 -12.00 -12.27 -5.69
CA CYS A 117 -13.12 -12.84 -6.42
C CYS A 117 -13.53 -14.23 -5.90
N GLY A 118 -12.55 -15.06 -5.53
CA GLY A 118 -12.82 -16.37 -4.91
C GLY A 118 -13.61 -16.25 -3.61
N ASP A 119 -13.23 -15.28 -2.77
CA ASP A 119 -13.91 -15.01 -1.49
C ASP A 119 -15.33 -14.46 -1.69
N LEU A 120 -15.53 -13.58 -2.68
CA LEU A 120 -16.86 -13.06 -3.06
C LEU A 120 -17.81 -14.16 -3.58
N ALA A 121 -17.30 -15.06 -4.42
CA ALA A 121 -18.07 -16.17 -4.96
C ALA A 121 -18.53 -17.13 -3.85
N ALA A 122 -17.63 -17.48 -2.93
CA ALA A 122 -17.95 -18.31 -1.77
C ALA A 122 -18.99 -17.65 -0.84
N ALA A 123 -18.93 -16.34 -0.64
CA ALA A 123 -19.89 -15.60 0.17
C ALA A 123 -21.29 -15.50 -0.46
N HIS A 124 -21.38 -15.56 -1.80
CA HIS A 124 -22.64 -15.57 -2.53
C HIS A 124 -23.29 -16.97 -2.55
N GLU A 125 -22.49 -18.04 -2.64
CA GLU A 125 -22.97 -19.43 -2.63
C GLU A 125 -23.39 -19.91 -1.23
N GLY A 126 -22.78 -19.38 -0.15
CA GLY A 126 -23.16 -19.72 1.23
C GLY A 126 -24.51 -19.17 1.72
N LYS A 127 -25.27 -18.47 0.87
CA LYS A 127 -26.60 -17.91 1.19
C LYS A 127 -27.77 -18.63 0.50
N GLN A 128 -27.56 -19.83 -0.04
CA GLN A 128 -28.63 -20.68 -0.60
C GLN A 128 -29.08 -21.77 0.36
#